data_AF-A0A183GWM5-F1
#
_entry.id   AF-A0A183GWM5-F1
#
_cell.length_a   1.000
_cell.length_b   1.000
_cell.length_c   1.000
_cell.angle_alpha   90.00
_cell.angle_beta   90.00
_cell.angle_gamma   90.00
#
_symmetry.space_group_name_H-M   'P 1'
#
loop_
_entity.id
_entity.type
_entity.pdbx_description
1 polymer ?
#
loop_
_entity_poly.entity_id
_entity_poly.type
_entity_poly.pdbx_seq_one_letter_code
_entity_poly.pdbx_strand_id
1 'polypeptide(L)'
;MPSITTCQANLTKAFTALEVAKGKIPAPLLAAIDPCQHNQPQLFDARLKAIQSAMADLQSAIRTVKERRQMFLTTVGSSADPEADNAAYETYMHETRVDDAVVEAESILMTLQSSLDEVQLLIERHRLSQPSEEATTSTQRHHHHTLPLRRIRVRIFHKQPHNRRCLHSS
;
A
#
# COMPACT_ATOMS: atom_id res chain seq x y z
N MET A 1 26.92 -31.65 -1.23
CA MET A 1 25.95 -31.01 -0.31
C MET A 1 26.66 -29.88 0.44
N PRO A 2 25.99 -28.76 0.76
CA PRO A 2 26.56 -27.73 1.63
C PRO A 2 26.87 -28.33 3.02
N SER A 3 27.85 -27.78 3.73
CA SER A 3 28.11 -28.17 5.12
C SER A 3 27.06 -27.56 6.07
N ILE A 4 26.91 -28.15 7.25
CA ILE A 4 26.09 -27.61 8.35
C ILE A 4 26.44 -26.15 8.66
N THR A 5 27.73 -25.85 8.79
CA THR A 5 28.24 -24.49 9.02
C THR A 5 27.85 -23.52 7.90
N THR A 6 27.85 -23.98 6.64
CA THR A 6 27.43 -23.18 5.48
C THR A 6 25.92 -22.93 5.52
N CYS A 7 25.13 -23.95 5.88
CA CYS A 7 23.68 -23.82 6.03
C CYS A 7 23.31 -22.84 7.13
N GLN A 8 23.95 -22.93 8.29
CA GLN A 8 23.79 -21.98 9.39
C GLN A 8 24.09 -20.54 8.94
N ALA A 9 25.27 -20.31 8.35
CA ALA A 9 25.65 -18.97 7.87
C ALA A 9 24.68 -18.41 6.83
N ASN A 10 24.18 -19.25 5.92
CA ASN A 10 23.20 -18.85 4.92
C ASN A 10 21.84 -18.51 5.55
N LEU A 11 21.40 -19.27 6.56
CA LEU A 11 20.18 -18.97 7.29
C LEU A 11 20.32 -17.67 8.09
N THR A 12 21.45 -17.44 8.75
CA THR A 12 21.73 -16.18 9.47
C THR A 12 21.68 -14.97 8.53
N LYS A 13 22.26 -15.09 7.32
CA LYS A 13 22.19 -14.04 6.30
C LYS A 13 20.75 -13.78 5.84
N ALA A 14 19.98 -14.83 5.58
CA ALA A 14 18.58 -14.71 5.18
C ALA A 14 17.73 -14.06 6.28
N PHE A 15 17.96 -14.47 7.53
CA PHE A 15 17.30 -13.92 8.70
C PHE A 15 17.63 -12.43 8.90
N THR A 16 18.91 -12.05 8.78
CA THR A 16 19.32 -10.64 8.83
C THR A 16 18.65 -9.81 7.73
N ALA A 17 18.55 -10.37 6.52
CA ALA A 17 17.85 -9.71 5.42
C ALA A 17 16.35 -9.53 5.68
N LEU A 18 15.70 -10.49 6.36
CA LEU A 18 14.31 -10.38 6.80
C LEU A 18 14.12 -9.24 7.79
N GLU A 19 14.96 -9.14 8.82
CA GLU A 19 14.90 -8.04 9.78
C GLU A 19 15.13 -6.67 9.13
N VAL A 20 16.07 -6.60 8.17
CA VAL A 20 16.27 -5.39 7.37
C VAL A 20 15.05 -5.05 6.52
N ALA A 21 14.39 -6.05 5.91
CA ALA A 21 13.18 -5.83 5.13
C ALA A 21 12.04 -5.29 6.01
N LYS A 22 11.83 -5.89 7.19
CA LYS A 22 10.85 -5.41 8.20
C LYS A 22 11.14 -3.96 8.60
N GLY A 23 12.39 -3.65 8.94
CA GLY A 23 12.79 -2.31 9.39
C GLY A 23 12.70 -1.20 8.32
N LYS A 24 12.64 -1.57 7.04
CA LYS A 24 12.45 -0.61 5.93
C LYS A 24 11.00 -0.20 5.71
N ILE A 25 10.04 -0.90 6.31
CA ILE A 25 8.61 -0.64 6.10
C ILE A 25 8.25 0.66 6.84
N PRO A 26 7.85 1.72 6.13
CA PRO A 26 7.48 2.96 6.77
C PRO A 26 6.23 2.79 7.64
N ALA A 27 6.26 3.29 8.87
CA ALA A 27 5.12 3.26 9.79
C ALA A 27 3.79 3.79 9.18
N PRO A 28 3.78 4.83 8.33
CA PRO A 28 2.54 5.29 7.69
C PRO A 28 1.85 4.24 6.83
N LEU A 29 2.58 3.24 6.28
CA LEU A 29 1.99 2.15 5.49
C LEU A 29 1.23 1.14 6.35
N LEU A 30 1.55 1.08 7.65
CA LEU A 30 0.91 0.19 8.62
C LEU A 30 -0.27 0.88 9.34
N ALA A 31 -0.34 2.21 9.25
CA ALA A 31 -1.42 3.00 9.85
C ALA A 31 -2.64 3.08 8.92
N ALA A 32 -3.83 3.18 9.51
CA ALA A 32 -5.07 3.46 8.78
C ALA A 32 -4.96 4.78 7.98
N ILE A 33 -5.64 4.84 6.84
CA ILE A 33 -5.64 6.03 6.01
C ILE A 33 -6.63 7.04 6.57
N ASP A 34 -6.18 8.29 6.74
CA ASP A 34 -7.05 9.37 7.15
C ASP A 34 -8.06 9.70 6.02
N PRO A 35 -9.39 9.57 6.27
CA PRO A 35 -10.42 9.94 5.33
C PRO A 35 -10.35 11.40 4.86
N CYS A 36 -9.70 12.28 5.61
CA CYS A 36 -9.52 13.69 5.24
C CYS A 36 -8.50 13.90 4.11
N GLN A 37 -7.69 12.89 3.75
CA GLN A 37 -6.74 12.95 2.63
C GLN A 37 -7.36 12.68 1.24
N HIS A 38 -8.70 12.59 1.18
CA HIS A 38 -9.48 12.23 -0.02
C HIS A 38 -9.26 13.13 -1.25
N ASN A 39 -8.65 14.31 -1.09
CA ASN A 39 -8.44 15.28 -2.17
C ASN A 39 -7.11 15.12 -2.92
N GLN A 40 -6.30 14.08 -2.64
CA GLN A 40 -4.99 13.89 -3.26
C GLN A 40 -4.82 12.52 -3.93
N PRO A 41 -5.31 12.34 -5.18
CA PRO A 41 -5.21 11.09 -5.93
C PRO A 41 -3.77 10.57 -6.06
N GLN A 42 -2.80 11.49 -6.22
CA GLN A 42 -1.38 11.17 -6.35
C GLN A 42 -0.80 10.52 -5.08
N LEU A 43 -1.35 10.83 -3.90
CA LEU A 43 -0.92 10.18 -2.65
C LEU A 43 -1.36 8.72 -2.60
N PHE A 44 -2.56 8.39 -3.12
CA PHE A 44 -3.03 7.01 -3.16
C PHE A 44 -2.18 6.15 -4.09
N ASP A 45 -1.82 6.66 -5.28
CA ASP A 45 -0.95 5.93 -6.21
C ASP A 45 0.45 5.68 -5.64
N ALA A 46 1.04 6.69 -5.00
CA ALA A 46 2.35 6.56 -4.36
C ALA A 46 2.32 5.56 -3.21
N ARG A 47 1.27 5.62 -2.37
CA ARG A 47 1.09 4.71 -1.24
C ARG A 47 0.84 3.27 -1.70
N LEU A 48 0.02 3.07 -2.74
CA LEU A 48 -0.26 1.75 -3.32
C LEU A 48 1.03 1.10 -3.82
N LYS A 49 1.84 1.84 -4.58
CA LYS A 49 3.15 1.35 -5.05
C LYS A 49 4.10 1.02 -3.89
N ALA A 50 4.12 1.86 -2.86
CA ALA A 50 4.96 1.63 -1.68
C ALA A 50 4.55 0.36 -0.92
N ILE A 51 3.23 0.14 -0.71
CA ILE A 51 2.70 -1.07 -0.06
C ILE A 51 3.05 -2.31 -0.89
N GLN A 52 2.80 -2.29 -2.20
CA GLN A 52 3.12 -3.42 -3.09
C GLN A 52 4.62 -3.75 -3.09
N SER A 53 5.48 -2.74 -3.14
CA SER A 53 6.94 -2.93 -3.06
C SER A 53 7.33 -3.55 -1.72
N ALA A 54 6.82 -3.02 -0.61
CA ALA A 54 7.11 -3.54 0.73
C ALA A 54 6.64 -5.00 0.90
N MET A 55 5.45 -5.33 0.40
CA MET A 55 4.94 -6.70 0.42
C MET A 55 5.82 -7.64 -0.41
N ALA A 56 6.23 -7.24 -1.61
CA ALA A 56 7.09 -8.06 -2.47
C ALA A 56 8.45 -8.34 -1.82
N ASP A 57 9.08 -7.32 -1.24
CA ASP A 57 10.36 -7.45 -0.53
C ASP A 57 10.23 -8.39 0.68
N LEU A 58 9.18 -8.20 1.49
CA LEU A 58 8.96 -8.99 2.70
C LEU A 58 8.60 -10.46 2.37
N GLN A 59 7.75 -10.70 1.36
CA GLN A 59 7.44 -12.05 0.87
C GLN A 59 8.70 -12.76 0.35
N SER A 60 9.54 -12.05 -0.39
CA SER A 60 10.80 -12.60 -0.90
C SER A 60 11.76 -12.99 0.24
N ALA A 61 11.87 -12.15 1.26
CA ALA A 61 12.69 -12.41 2.43
C ALA A 61 12.17 -13.63 3.24
N ILE A 62 10.87 -13.69 3.53
CA ILE A 62 10.24 -14.83 4.22
C ILE A 62 10.49 -16.14 3.45
N ARG A 63 10.25 -16.13 2.14
CA ARG A 63 10.49 -17.30 1.29
C ARG A 63 11.94 -17.75 1.39
N THR A 64 12.88 -16.82 1.29
CA THR A 64 14.32 -17.12 1.38
C THR A 64 14.66 -17.75 2.73
N VAL A 65 14.15 -17.23 3.84
CA VAL A 65 14.36 -17.82 5.19
C VAL A 65 13.82 -19.25 5.24
N LYS A 66 12.59 -19.48 4.76
CA LYS A 66 11.98 -20.83 4.73
C LYS A 66 12.80 -21.81 3.89
N GLU A 67 13.26 -21.39 2.72
CA GLU A 67 14.13 -22.20 1.84
C GLU A 67 15.46 -22.54 2.51
N ARG A 68 16.13 -21.57 3.13
CA ARG A 68 17.42 -21.80 3.83
C ARG A 68 17.25 -22.68 5.05
N ARG A 69 16.17 -22.51 5.81
CA ARG A 69 15.84 -23.40 6.94
C ARG A 69 15.63 -24.82 6.47
N GLN A 70 14.83 -25.02 5.42
CA GLN A 70 14.57 -26.35 4.86
C GLN A 70 15.88 -27.01 4.37
N MET A 71 16.75 -26.26 3.70
CA MET A 71 18.05 -26.77 3.25
C MET A 71 18.95 -27.16 4.43
N PHE A 72 18.94 -26.39 5.51
CA PHE A 72 19.65 -26.72 6.74
C PHE A 72 19.13 -28.04 7.31
N LEU A 73 17.81 -28.16 7.51
CA LEU A 73 17.19 -29.38 8.04
C LEU A 73 17.50 -30.61 7.19
N THR A 74 17.42 -30.50 5.85
CA THR A 74 17.79 -31.59 4.94
C THR A 74 19.26 -32.00 5.07
N THR A 75 20.15 -31.03 5.31
CA THR A 75 21.59 -31.28 5.49
C THR A 75 21.85 -32.01 6.81
N VAL A 76 21.19 -31.60 7.89
CA VAL A 76 21.24 -32.29 9.20
C VAL A 76 20.79 -33.74 9.07
N GLY A 77 19.65 -33.98 8.42
CA GLY A 77 19.11 -35.33 8.23
C GLY A 77 19.98 -36.23 7.35
N SER A 78 20.92 -35.67 6.59
CA SER A 78 21.87 -36.41 5.75
C SER A 78 23.29 -36.42 6.33
N SER A 79 23.48 -35.94 7.56
CA SER A 79 24.80 -35.85 8.19
C SER A 79 25.34 -37.23 8.60
N ALA A 80 26.67 -37.31 8.73
CA ALA A 80 27.35 -38.46 9.30
C ALA A 80 27.10 -38.61 10.82
N ASP A 81 26.81 -37.51 11.51
CA ASP A 81 26.41 -37.48 12.92
C ASP A 81 25.11 -36.67 13.09
N PRO A 82 23.95 -37.27 12.77
CA PRO A 82 22.68 -36.56 12.76
C PRO A 82 22.22 -36.14 14.16
N GLU A 83 22.66 -36.81 15.22
CA GLU A 83 22.25 -36.46 16.60
C GLU A 83 22.93 -35.16 17.06
N ALA A 84 24.26 -35.07 16.90
CA ALA A 84 25.01 -33.88 17.26
C ALA A 84 24.61 -32.66 16.40
N ASP A 85 24.47 -32.86 15.08
CA ASP A 85 24.10 -31.77 14.17
C ASP A 85 22.64 -31.32 14.35
N ASN A 86 21.73 -32.23 14.72
CA ASN A 86 20.36 -31.85 15.05
C ASN A 86 20.30 -31.04 16.35
N ALA A 87 21.05 -31.44 17.38
CA ALA A 87 21.15 -30.65 18.61
C ALA A 87 21.71 -29.24 18.36
N ALA A 88 22.72 -29.12 17.48
CA ALA A 88 23.27 -27.82 17.07
C ALA A 88 22.24 -26.98 16.29
N TYR A 89 21.49 -27.59 15.37
CA TYR A 89 20.42 -26.93 14.63
C TYR A 89 19.31 -26.43 15.56
N GLU A 90 18.80 -27.27 16.46
CA GLU A 90 17.75 -26.90 17.42
C GLU A 90 18.21 -25.77 18.36
N THR A 91 19.45 -25.85 18.86
CA THR A 91 20.06 -24.79 19.67
C THR A 91 20.10 -23.47 18.90
N TYR A 92 20.58 -23.49 17.66
CA TYR A 92 20.62 -22.31 16.80
C TYR A 92 19.21 -21.72 16.58
N MET A 93 18.22 -22.55 16.23
CA MET A 93 16.85 -22.11 15.96
C MET A 93 16.19 -21.50 17.21
N HIS A 94 16.45 -22.08 18.37
CA HIS A 94 15.97 -21.58 19.65
C HIS A 94 16.59 -20.21 20.00
N GLU A 95 17.91 -20.08 19.90
CA GLU A 95 18.63 -18.84 20.23
C GLU A 95 18.28 -17.68 19.28
N THR A 96 18.18 -17.98 17.98
CA THR A 96 17.93 -16.95 16.96
C THR A 96 16.46 -16.61 16.77
N ARG A 97 15.55 -17.42 17.31
CA ARG A 97 14.09 -17.21 17.24
C ARG A 97 13.56 -16.97 15.82
N VAL A 98 14.14 -17.68 14.84
CA VAL A 98 13.80 -17.53 13.42
C VAL A 98 12.30 -17.70 13.16
N ASP A 99 11.67 -18.67 13.83
CA ASP A 99 10.25 -18.95 13.64
C ASP A 99 9.36 -17.81 14.12
N ASP A 100 9.67 -17.21 15.28
CA ASP A 100 8.94 -16.05 15.81
C ASP A 100 9.02 -14.86 14.85
N ALA A 101 10.20 -14.59 14.29
CA ALA A 101 10.39 -13.50 13.33
C ALA A 101 9.66 -13.73 12.01
N VAL A 102 9.57 -14.98 11.54
CA VAL A 102 8.77 -15.32 10.36
C VAL A 102 7.29 -15.07 10.64
N VAL A 103 6.78 -15.48 11.81
CA VAL A 103 5.39 -15.22 12.22
C VAL A 103 5.11 -13.72 12.32
N GLU A 104 6.02 -12.95 12.92
CA GLU A 104 5.90 -11.49 12.99
C GLU A 104 5.88 -10.86 11.58
N ALA A 105 6.76 -11.30 10.67
CA ALA A 105 6.79 -10.83 9.29
C ALA A 105 5.50 -11.17 8.53
N GLU A 106 4.93 -12.35 8.75
CA GLU A 106 3.63 -12.74 8.18
C GLU A 106 2.48 -11.88 8.73
N SER A 107 2.53 -11.52 10.03
CA SER A 107 1.57 -10.58 10.61
C SER A 107 1.67 -9.19 9.98
N ILE A 108 2.88 -8.69 9.73
CA ILE A 108 3.08 -7.41 9.02
C ILE A 108 2.53 -7.49 7.59
N LEU A 109 2.72 -8.62 6.89
CA LEU A 109 2.12 -8.82 5.55
C LEU A 109 0.60 -8.74 5.59
N MET A 110 -0.05 -9.31 6.61
CA MET A 110 -1.51 -9.21 6.76
C MET A 110 -1.95 -7.76 6.97
N THR A 111 -1.23 -7.00 7.79
CA THR A 111 -1.50 -5.56 7.99
C THR A 111 -1.34 -4.77 6.68
N LEU A 112 -0.27 -5.03 5.92
CA LEU A 112 -0.04 -4.38 4.62
C LEU A 112 -1.13 -4.74 3.61
N GLN A 113 -1.59 -5.99 3.58
CA GLN A 113 -2.71 -6.41 2.73
C GLN A 113 -3.99 -5.65 3.09
N SER A 114 -4.32 -5.55 4.38
CA SER A 114 -5.48 -4.76 4.83
C SER A 114 -5.36 -3.29 4.40
N SER A 115 -4.17 -2.68 4.55
CA SER A 115 -3.96 -1.31 4.10
C SER A 115 -4.07 -1.17 2.58
N LEU A 116 -3.59 -2.16 1.80
CA LEU A 116 -3.74 -2.17 0.35
C LEU A 116 -5.22 -2.18 -0.06
N ASP A 117 -6.02 -3.03 0.57
CA ASP A 117 -7.46 -3.15 0.31
C ASP A 117 -8.19 -1.85 0.65
N GLU A 118 -7.82 -1.18 1.76
CA GLU A 118 -8.33 0.14 2.12
C GLU A 118 -7.97 1.21 1.09
N VAL A 119 -6.70 1.29 0.65
CA VAL A 119 -6.28 2.25 -0.39
C VAL A 119 -7.10 2.04 -1.66
N GLN A 120 -7.26 0.78 -2.11
CA GLN A 120 -8.00 0.46 -3.33
C GLN A 120 -9.47 0.89 -3.22
N LEU A 121 -10.10 0.64 -2.07
CA LEU A 121 -11.48 1.07 -1.83
C LEU A 121 -11.63 2.59 -1.83
N LEU A 122 -10.67 3.33 -1.26
CA LEU A 122 -10.67 4.79 -1.30
C LEU A 122 -10.48 5.34 -2.72
N ILE A 123 -9.60 4.74 -3.51
CA ILE A 123 -9.41 5.10 -4.93
C ILE A 123 -10.74 4.95 -5.69
N GLU A 124 -11.43 3.81 -5.52
CA GLU A 124 -12.71 3.57 -6.18
C GLU A 124 -13.80 4.55 -5.72
N ARG A 125 -13.89 4.82 -4.41
CA ARG A 125 -14.83 5.83 -3.89
C ARG A 125 -14.56 7.22 -4.44
N HIS A 126 -13.29 7.60 -4.60
CA HIS A 126 -12.92 8.86 -5.22
C HIS A 126 -13.31 8.91 -6.69
N ARG A 127 -13.06 7.84 -7.46
CA ARG A 127 -13.51 7.75 -8.87
C ARG A 127 -15.03 7.92 -9.00
N LEU A 128 -15.81 7.29 -8.14
CA LEU A 128 -17.28 7.37 -8.16
C LEU A 128 -17.83 8.72 -7.71
N SER A 129 -17.10 9.44 -6.86
CA SER A 129 -17.53 10.73 -6.31
C SER A 129 -17.20 11.92 -7.22
N GLN A 130 -16.39 11.71 -8.27
CA GLN A 130 -16.14 12.73 -9.28
C GLN A 130 -17.41 12.91 -10.14
N PRO A 131 -18.10 14.07 -10.08
CA PRO A 131 -19.23 14.31 -10.96
C PRO A 131 -18.73 14.28 -12.41
N SER A 132 -19.35 13.46 -13.24
CA SER A 132 -19.12 13.46 -14.68
C SER A 132 -19.42 14.86 -15.21
N GLU A 133 -18.40 15.63 -15.57
CA GLU A 133 -18.53 16.88 -16.33
C GLU A 133 -18.93 16.56 -17.79
N GLU A 134 -20.03 15.85 -17.99
CA GLU A 134 -20.66 15.65 -19.30
C GLU A 134 -22.12 16.12 -19.22
N ALA A 135 -22.33 17.42 -19.00
CA ALA A 135 -23.67 18.00 -19.10
C ALA A 135 -23.71 19.50 -19.45
N THR A 136 -22.84 20.03 -20.32
CA THR A 136 -23.12 21.33 -20.96
C THR A 136 -22.46 21.48 -22.34
N THR A 137 -22.93 20.72 -23.33
CA THR A 137 -23.10 21.29 -24.68
C THR A 137 -24.58 21.32 -24.98
N SER A 138 -25.22 22.40 -24.53
CA SER A 138 -26.51 22.83 -25.06
C SER A 138 -26.36 23.06 -26.56
N THR A 139 -26.87 22.14 -27.36
CA THR A 139 -27.14 22.35 -28.79
C THR A 139 -28.58 21.92 -29.04
N GLN A 140 -29.49 22.74 -28.51
CA GLN A 140 -30.87 22.76 -28.96
C GLN A 140 -30.89 23.32 -30.38
N ARG A 141 -30.76 22.42 -31.37
CA ARG A 141 -31.06 22.71 -32.78
C ARG A 141 -32.58 22.78 -32.95
N HIS A 142 -33.13 23.98 -33.05
CA HIS A 142 -34.33 24.21 -33.86
C HIS A 142 -34.06 25.37 -34.82
N HIS A 143 -34.35 25.12 -36.09
CA HIS A 143 -34.20 26.00 -37.25
C HIS A 143 -34.97 27.32 -37.12
N HIS A 144 -34.39 28.45 -37.57
CA HIS A 144 -34.75 29.12 -38.82
C HIS A 144 -33.93 30.40 -39.05
N HIS A 145 -33.54 30.61 -40.31
CA HIS A 145 -32.91 31.80 -40.88
C HIS A 145 -33.68 33.11 -40.58
N THR A 146 -32.99 34.16 -40.12
CA THR A 146 -32.83 35.47 -40.81
C THR A 146 -32.07 36.48 -39.92
N LEU A 147 -31.10 37.20 -40.51
CA LEU A 147 -30.54 38.49 -40.03
C LEU A 147 -31.01 39.57 -41.03
N PRO A 148 -30.95 40.91 -40.76
CA PRO A 148 -30.08 41.58 -39.77
C PRO A 148 -30.66 42.81 -39.00
N LEU A 149 -29.89 43.22 -37.98
CA LEU A 149 -29.65 44.59 -37.47
C LEU A 149 -30.83 45.56 -37.27
N ARG A 150 -31.06 45.96 -36.01
CA ARG A 150 -31.17 47.39 -35.62
C ARG A 150 -31.01 47.60 -34.11
N ARG A 151 -30.11 48.54 -33.77
CA ARG A 151 -29.98 49.21 -32.46
C ARG A 151 -31.34 49.81 -32.05
N ILE A 152 -31.66 49.79 -30.75
CA ILE A 152 -31.92 50.98 -29.90
C ILE A 152 -32.28 50.54 -28.45
N ARG A 153 -31.80 51.37 -27.51
CA ARG A 153 -31.81 51.32 -26.03
C ARG A 153 -33.17 51.06 -25.38
N VAL A 154 -33.18 50.43 -24.20
CA VAL A 154 -33.89 50.93 -22.99
C VAL A 154 -33.14 50.54 -21.72
N ARG A 155 -32.83 51.52 -20.86
CA ARG A 155 -32.42 51.33 -19.44
C ARG A 155 -33.67 51.00 -18.63
N ILE A 156 -33.66 49.94 -17.83
CA ILE A 156 -34.56 49.83 -16.67
C ILE A 156 -33.75 49.45 -15.44
N PHE A 157 -33.84 50.33 -14.44
CA PHE A 157 -33.35 50.18 -13.08
C PHE A 157 -34.44 49.50 -12.25
N HIS A 158 -34.11 48.42 -11.54
CA HIS A 158 -34.76 47.92 -10.31
C HIS A 158 -34.10 46.57 -9.98
N LYS A 159 -33.82 46.15 -8.75
CA LYS A 159 -33.88 46.69 -7.38
C LYS A 159 -33.12 45.62 -6.56
N GLN A 160 -32.21 46.00 -5.66
CA GLN A 160 -31.65 45.07 -4.65
C GLN A 160 -32.80 44.54 -3.76
N PRO A 161 -32.68 43.36 -3.10
CA PRO A 161 -31.96 43.35 -1.81
C PRO A 161 -31.35 42.02 -1.30
N HIS A 162 -30.53 42.20 -0.26
CA HIS A 162 -30.17 41.34 0.88
C HIS A 162 -29.00 40.34 0.75
N ASN A 163 -27.90 40.50 1.54
CA ASN A 163 -27.68 40.16 2.97
C ASN A 163 -27.65 38.63 3.17
N ARG A 164 -26.69 37.93 3.82
CA ARG A 164 -25.69 38.25 4.86
C ARG A 164 -24.56 37.19 4.86
N ARG A 165 -23.36 37.67 5.23
CA ARG A 165 -22.35 37.11 6.18
C ARG A 165 -22.20 35.58 6.31
N CYS A 166 -21.02 35.11 5.91
CA CYS A 166 -20.35 33.98 6.55
C CYS A 166 -19.72 34.47 7.86
N LEU A 167 -20.04 33.82 8.98
CA LEU A 167 -19.37 33.97 10.27
C LEU A 167 -18.67 32.65 10.61
N HIS A 168 -17.40 32.80 10.98
CA HIS A 168 -16.52 31.80 11.57
C HIS A 168 -17.07 31.24 12.89
N SER A 169 -16.63 30.04 13.26
CA SER A 169 -16.05 29.68 14.57
C SER A 169 -15.44 28.28 14.37
N SER A 170 -14.11 28.10 14.42
CA SER A 170 -13.28 27.96 15.63
C SER A 170 -13.70 26.79 16.48
#